data_AF-A0A941ZDN8-F1
#
_entry.id   AF-A0A941ZDN8-F1
#
_cell.length_a   1.000
_cell.length_b   1.000
_cell.length_c   1.000
_cell.angle_alpha   90.00
_cell.angle_beta   90.00
_cell.angle_gamma   90.00
#
_symmetry.space_group_name_H-M   'P 1'
#
loop_
_entity.id
_entity.type
_entity.pdbx_description
1 polymer ?
#
loop_
_entity_poly.entity_id
_entity_poly.type
_entity_poly.pdbx_seq_one_letter_code
_entity_poly.pdbx_strand_id
1 'polypeptide(L)' 'MVKDARKYEATGGWGFARWLGKDQKPYGKDASFVQECFGCHQPVKDRDWVFTEPAALP' A
#
# COMPACT_ATOMS: atom_id res chain seq x y z
N MET A 1 2.27 3.74 -2.51
CA MET A 1 1.03 2.95 -2.68
C MET A 1 0.23 3.56 -3.82
N VAL A 2 -0.51 2.77 -4.58
CA VAL A 2 -1.31 3.23 -5.73
C VAL A 2 -2.74 2.75 -5.56
N LYS A 3 -3.72 3.64 -5.72
CA LYS A 3 -5.14 3.29 -5.63
C LYS A 3 -5.70 2.90 -6.99
N ASP A 4 -6.21 1.69 -7.10
CA ASP A 4 -6.99 1.19 -8.24
C ASP A 4 -7.87 0.04 -7.74
N ALA A 5 -9.16 0.34 -7.56
CA ALA A 5 -10.12 -0.59 -6.96
C ALA A 5 -10.30 -1.88 -7.78
N ARG A 6 -10.15 -1.81 -9.11
CA ARG A 6 -10.33 -2.98 -9.98
C ARG A 6 -9.06 -3.82 -10.03
N LYS A 7 -7.91 -3.17 -10.18
CA LYS A 7 -6.63 -3.87 -10.31
C LYS A 7 -6.17 -4.52 -9.00
N TYR A 8 -6.52 -3.93 -7.86
CA TYR A 8 -6.03 -4.33 -6.53
C TYR A 8 -7.17 -4.75 -5.59
N GLU A 9 -8.22 -5.38 -6.12
CA GLU A 9 -9.39 -5.82 -5.33
C GLU A 9 -9.01 -6.66 -4.10
N ALA A 10 -8.04 -7.57 -4.27
CA ALA A 10 -7.56 -8.47 -3.21
C ALA A 10 -6.91 -7.75 -2.01
N THR A 11 -6.56 -6.46 -2.15
CA THR A 11 -5.87 -5.65 -1.14
C THR A 11 -6.64 -4.36 -0.85
N GLY A 12 -7.97 -4.41 -0.94
CA GLY A 12 -8.84 -3.26 -0.64
C GLY A 12 -8.73 -2.13 -1.66
N GLY A 13 -8.30 -2.43 -2.89
CA GLY A 13 -8.11 -1.43 -3.96
C GLY A 13 -6.76 -0.70 -3.92
N TRP A 14 -5.81 -1.19 -3.11
CA TRP A 14 -4.49 -0.57 -2.97
C TRP A 14 -3.33 -1.48 -3.38
N GLY A 15 -2.52 -1.01 -4.32
CA GLY A 15 -1.25 -1.61 -4.71
C GLY A 15 -0.11 -1.14 -3.79
N PHE A 16 0.65 -2.11 -3.28
CA PHE A 16 1.81 -1.88 -2.43
C PHE A 16 3.10 -2.22 -3.18
N ALA A 17 4.11 -1.37 -3.05
CA ALA A 17 5.42 -1.59 -3.62
C ALA A 17 6.46 -0.86 -2.78
N ARG A 18 7.64 -1.46 -2.67
CA ARG A 18 8.78 -0.91 -1.92
C ARG A 18 10.04 -1.11 -2.74
N TRP A 19 10.88 -0.08 -2.75
CA TRP A 19 12.16 -0.06 -3.43
C TRP A 19 13.28 0.17 -2.40
N LEU A 20 14.37 -0.57 -2.54
CA LEU A 20 15.49 -0.60 -1.61
C LEU A 20 16.65 0.24 -2.13
N GLY A 21 17.15 1.11 -1.25
CA GLY A 21 18.32 1.94 -1.53
C GLY A 21 18.11 2.92 -2.67
N LYS A 22 19.20 3.56 -3.10
CA LYS A 22 19.19 4.53 -4.20
C LYS A 22 19.03 3.85 -5.57
N ASP A 23 19.46 2.60 -5.67
CA ASP A 23 19.35 1.79 -6.90
C ASP A 23 17.92 1.31 -7.17
N GLN A 24 16.98 1.59 -6.26
CA GLN A 24 15.57 1.21 -6.36
C GLN A 24 15.39 -0.29 -6.65
N LYS A 25 16.08 -1.15 -5.90
CA LYS A 25 15.89 -2.60 -6.05
C LYS A 25 14.52 -2.99 -5.50
N PRO A 26 13.66 -3.72 -6.24
CA PRO A 26 12.38 -4.17 -5.71
C PRO A 26 12.55 -4.97 -4.41
N TYR A 27 11.70 -4.70 -3.43
CA TYR A 27 11.63 -5.47 -2.19
C TYR A 27 10.82 -6.76 -2.39
N GLY A 28 11.18 -7.80 -1.65
CA GLY A 28 10.54 -9.12 -1.73
C GLY A 28 11.07 -9.99 -2.87
N LYS A 29 10.80 -11.29 -2.79
CA LYS A 29 11.17 -12.26 -3.84
C LYS A 29 10.22 -12.18 -5.04
N ASP A 30 8.94 -11.95 -4.76
CA ASP A 30 7.84 -11.87 -5.71
C ASP A 30 6.69 -11.04 -5.10
N ALA A 31 5.57 -10.88 -5.81
CA ALA A 31 4.45 -10.05 -5.40
C ALA A 31 3.78 -10.47 -4.07
N SER A 32 4.10 -11.63 -3.49
CA SER A 32 3.54 -12.08 -2.21
C SER A 32 3.89 -11.16 -1.03
N PHE A 33 4.99 -10.39 -1.09
CA PHE A 33 5.36 -9.44 -0.02
C PHE A 33 4.25 -8.41 0.26
N VAL A 34 3.35 -8.19 -0.70
CA VAL A 34 2.21 -7.27 -0.56
C VAL A 34 1.33 -7.63 0.63
N GLN A 35 1.26 -8.91 1.03
CA GLN A 35 0.45 -9.34 2.17
C GLN A 35 0.96 -8.79 3.50
N GLU A 36 2.28 -8.63 3.67
CA GLU A 36 2.87 -8.00 4.85
C GLU A 36 2.44 -6.53 4.96
N CYS A 37 2.39 -5.84 3.81
CA CYS A 37 1.98 -4.45 3.73
C CYS A 37 0.48 -4.32 4.02
N PHE A 38 -0.36 -5.09 3.32
CA PHE A 38 -1.80 -5.01 3.46
C PHE A 38 -2.26 -5.41 4.86
N GLY A 39 -1.67 -6.46 5.45
CA GLY A 39 -1.95 -6.88 6.83
C GLY A 39 -1.73 -5.76 7.84
N CYS A 40 -0.61 -5.02 7.73
CA CYS A 40 -0.34 -3.86 8.58
C CYS A 40 -1.35 -2.71 8.39
N HIS A 41 -1.90 -2.57 7.18
CA HIS A 41 -2.87 -1.52 6.84
C HIS A 41 -4.34 -1.90 7.15
N GLN A 42 -4.65 -3.17 7.46
CA GLN A 42 -6.00 -3.60 7.82
C GLN A 42 -6.67 -2.82 8.97
N PRO A 43 -5.96 -2.43 10.05
CA PRO A 43 -6.57 -1.67 11.16
C PRO A 43 -7.15 -0.32 10.75
N VAL A 44 -6.68 0.26 9.63
CA VAL A 44 -7.15 1.56 9.11
C VAL A 44 -8.02 1.42 7.86
N LYS A 45 -8.67 0.27 7.67
CA LYS A 45 -9.59 0.02 6.55
C LYS A 45 -10.68 1.10 6.39
N ASP A 46 -11.21 1.62 7.51
CA ASP A 46 -12.29 2.62 7.51
C ASP A 46 -11.77 4.03 7.17
N ARG A 47 -10.45 4.16 7.04
CA ARG A 47 -9.73 5.36 6.56
C ARG A 47 -9.05 5.09 5.22
N ASP A 48 -9.70 4.28 4.38
CA ASP A 48 -9.22 3.93 3.05
C ASP A 48 -7.82 3.30 3.06
N TRP A 49 -7.51 2.52 4.10
CA TRP A 49 -6.21 1.87 4.29
C TRP A 49 -5.02 2.84 4.31
N VAL A 50 -5.21 4.12 4.66
CA VAL A 50 -4.15 5.14 4.74
C VAL A 50 -4.06 5.73 6.15
N PHE A 51 -2.84 5.76 6.71
CA PHE A 51 -2.57 6.32 8.04
C PHE A 51 -2.52 7.84 8.07
N THR A 52 -2.16 8.46 6.94
CA THR A 52 -2.10 9.92 6.82
C THR A 52 -3.49 10.51 7.00
N GLU A 53 -3.62 11.48 7.91
CA GLU A 53 -4.77 12.37 7.93
C GLU A 53 -4.55 13.44 6.87
N PRO A 54 -5.54 13.70 5.99
CA PRO A 54 -5.44 14.80 5.04
C PRO A 54 -5.06 16.08 5.77
N ALA A 55 -4.05 16.78 5.26
CA ALA A 55 -3.71 18.08 5.80
C ALA A 55 -4.92 19.01 5.63
N ALA A 56 -5.22 19.79 6.67
CA ALA A 56 -6.14 20.90 6.53
C ALA A 56 -5.48 21.93 5.60
N LEU A 57 -5.90 21.94 4.34
CA LEU A 57 -5.54 22.97 3.38
C LEU A 57 -6.63 24.05 3.40
N PRO A 58 -6.28 25.34 3.18
CA PRO A 58 -7.24 26.30 2.64
C PRO A 58 -7.79 25.83 1.29
#